data_AF-A0A183DFH2-F1
#
_entry.id   AF-A0A183DFH2-F1
#
_cell.length_a   1.000
_cell.length_b   1.000
_cell.length_c   1.000
_cell.angle_alpha   90.00
_cell.angle_beta   90.00
_cell.angle_gamma   90.00
#
_symmetry.space_group_name_H-M   'P 1'
#
loop_
_entity.id
_entity.type
_entity.pdbx_description
1 polymer ?
#
loop_
_entity_poly.entity_id
_entity_poly.type
_entity_poly.pdbx_seq_one_letter_code
_entity_poly.pdbx_strand_id
1 'polypeptide(L)'
;MNKNMELTELYIEKYHKQQCNGTRKTGKFSCLEAQFLLKRRLGYHISKTYIPTATCVVLSWIGVWLPEEFATGRIFGSLTLFLTLSAESSAAKEVLPKVSYMKV
;
A
#
# COMPACT_ATOMS: atom_id res chain seq x y z
N MET A 1 24.61 13.43 7.23
CA MET A 1 23.31 13.22 6.57
C MET A 1 22.31 12.85 7.66
N ASN A 2 21.24 13.63 7.80
CA ASN A 2 20.34 13.63 8.96
C ASN A 2 19.70 12.23 9.16
N LYS A 3 19.82 11.67 10.36
CA LYS A 3 19.23 10.36 10.74
C LYS A 3 17.70 10.39 10.83
N ASN A 4 17.08 11.57 10.75
CA ASN A 4 15.64 11.78 10.99
C ASN A 4 14.84 12.04 9.69
N MET A 5 15.34 11.63 8.53
CA MET A 5 14.54 11.64 7.30
C MET A 5 13.58 10.46 7.31
N GLU A 6 12.43 10.66 7.96
CA GLU A 6 11.30 9.74 7.89
C GLU A 6 10.41 10.13 6.70
N LEU A 7 10.39 9.32 5.65
CA LEU A 7 9.38 9.47 4.59
C LEU A 7 8.11 8.75 5.08
N THR A 8 6.95 9.34 4.80
CA THR A 8 5.66 8.85 5.29
C THR A 8 5.35 7.40 4.88
N GLU A 9 5.87 6.95 3.73
CA GLU A 9 5.65 5.60 3.19
C GLU A 9 6.91 4.71 3.11
N LEU A 10 8.11 5.29 3.22
CA LEU A 10 9.38 4.61 2.99
C LEU A 10 10.39 4.98 4.08
N TYR A 11 11.21 4.05 4.52
CA TYR A 11 12.32 4.34 5.42
C TYR A 11 13.62 3.82 4.84
N ILE A 12 14.72 4.51 5.13
CA ILE A 12 16.05 4.10 4.69
C ILE A 12 16.53 3.00 5.65
N GLU A 13 16.71 1.77 5.14
CA GLU A 13 17.23 0.65 5.91
C GLU A 13 18.77 0.67 5.92
N LYS A 14 19.40 0.93 4.77
CA LYS A 14 20.86 1.02 4.62
C LYS A 14 21.24 2.01 3.50
N TYR A 15 22.47 2.54 3.55
CA TYR A 15 23.04 3.31 2.45
C TYR A 15 24.46 2.82 2.13
N HIS A 16 24.82 2.80 0.86
CA HIS A 16 26.14 2.40 0.39
C HIS A 16 26.72 3.47 -0.53
N LYS A 17 28.00 3.79 -0.35
CA LYS A 17 28.73 4.77 -1.17
C LYS A 17 29.70 4.00 -2.05
N GLN A 18 29.61 4.20 -3.37
CA GLN A 18 30.51 3.59 -4.34
C GLN A 18 31.14 4.67 -5.23
N GLN A 19 32.33 4.39 -5.73
CA GLN A 19 32.97 5.20 -6.76
C GLN A 19 32.85 4.46 -8.09
N CYS A 20 32.28 5.12 -9.09
CA CYS A 20 31.93 4.57 -10.40
C CYS A 20 32.86 5.11 -11.51
N ASN A 21 34.15 5.31 -11.19
CA ASN A 21 35.11 5.90 -12.12
C ASN A 21 35.15 5.10 -13.42
N GLY A 22 34.86 5.78 -14.54
CA GLY A 22 34.65 5.13 -15.83
C GLY A 22 35.29 5.92 -16.97
N THR A 23 35.68 5.19 -18.01
CA THR A 23 36.19 5.79 -19.24
C THR A 23 35.04 5.91 -20.23
N ARG A 24 34.67 7.13 -20.61
CA ARG A 24 33.70 7.40 -21.69
C ARG A 24 34.45 7.78 -22.96
N LYS A 25 33.72 7.90 -24.09
CA LYS A 25 34.31 8.23 -25.40
C LYS A 25 35.15 9.52 -25.41
N THR A 26 34.89 10.44 -24.49
CA THR A 26 35.57 11.74 -24.33
C THR A 26 36.68 11.76 -23.27
N GLY A 27 36.90 10.69 -22.49
CA GLY A 27 37.96 10.64 -21.47
C GLY A 27 37.58 9.90 -20.18
N LYS A 28 38.47 9.97 -19.17
CA LYS A 28 38.26 9.40 -17.84
C LYS A 28 37.52 10.39 -16.94
N PHE A 29 36.42 9.95 -16.35
CA PHE A 29 35.62 10.75 -15.43
C PHE A 29 35.53 10.09 -14.05
N SER A 30 35.69 10.91 -13.01
CA SER A 30 35.43 10.50 -11.63
C SER A 30 33.92 10.51 -11.38
N CYS A 31 33.41 9.47 -10.74
CA CYS A 31 31.98 9.29 -10.50
C CYS A 31 31.76 8.79 -9.08
N LEU A 32 30.77 9.36 -8.41
CA LEU A 32 30.36 9.00 -7.07
C LEU A 32 28.90 8.55 -7.14
N GLU A 33 28.64 7.34 -6.69
CA GLU A 33 27.32 6.73 -6.62
C GLU A 33 26.93 6.53 -5.15
N ALA A 34 25.71 6.92 -4.81
CA ALA A 34 25.13 6.66 -3.51
C ALA A 34 23.87 5.82 -3.71
N GLN A 35 23.90 4.58 -3.21
CA GLN A 35 22.77 3.67 -3.24
C GLN A 35 22.05 3.71 -1.90
N PHE A 36 20.74 3.97 -1.92
CA PHE A 36 19.88 3.98 -0.74
C PHE A 36 18.95 2.78 -0.80
N LEU A 37 19.02 1.93 0.22
CA LEU A 37 18.14 0.78 0.37
C LEU A 37 16.89 1.26 1.14
N LEU A 38 15.81 1.46 0.39
CA LEU A 38 14.53 1.94 0.89
C LEU A 38 13.60 0.76 1.14
N LYS A 39 12.96 0.72 2.31
CA LYS A 39 11.98 -0.30 2.69
C LYS A 39 10.63 0.36 2.98
N ARG A 40 9.54 -0.29 2.57
CA ARG A 40 8.18 0.26 2.65
C ARG A 40 7.62 0.15 4.06
N ARG A 41 7.06 1.24 4.61
CA ARG A 41 6.25 1.19 5.83
C ARG A 41 4.84 0.77 5.46
N LEU A 42 4.42 -0.40 5.93
CA LEU A 42 3.08 -0.96 5.64
C LEU A 42 1.99 -0.41 6.58
N GLY A 43 2.34 0.36 7.62
CA GLY A 43 1.42 0.76 8.70
C GLY A 43 0.14 1.46 8.23
N TYR A 44 0.26 2.40 7.29
CA TYR A 44 -0.91 3.13 6.77
C TYR A 44 -1.80 2.28 5.85
N HIS A 45 -1.20 1.36 5.09
CA HIS A 45 -1.94 0.49 4.17
C HIS A 45 -2.74 -0.58 4.93
N ILE A 46 -2.20 -1.06 6.06
CA ILE A 46 -2.89 -2.01 6.93
C ILE A 46 -4.09 -1.35 7.61
N SER A 47 -3.95 -0.15 8.18
CA SER A 47 -5.08 0.51 8.86
C SER A 47 -6.23 0.87 7.90
N LYS A 48 -5.91 1.33 6.69
CA LYS A 48 -6.92 1.78 5.72
C LYS A 48 -7.60 0.64 4.97
N THR A 49 -6.94 -0.50 4.74
CA THR A 49 -7.48 -1.58 3.90
C THR A 49 -7.84 -2.83 4.71
N TYR A 50 -7.13 -3.11 5.80
CA TYR A 50 -7.34 -4.32 6.60
C TYR A 50 -8.48 -4.18 7.61
N ILE A 51 -8.67 -2.98 8.17
CA ILE A 51 -9.79 -2.68 9.08
C ILE A 51 -11.16 -2.85 8.40
N PRO A 52 -11.41 -2.25 7.22
CA PRO A 52 -12.70 -2.39 6.55
C PRO A 52 -12.96 -3.84 6.10
N THR A 53 -11.95 -4.55 5.59
CA THR A 53 -12.09 -5.96 5.20
C THR A 53 -12.35 -6.89 6.38
N ALA A 54 -11.69 -6.67 7.53
CA ALA A 54 -12.00 -7.40 8.77
C ALA A 54 -13.44 -7.15 9.24
N THR A 55 -13.91 -5.89 9.15
CA THR A 55 -15.29 -5.52 9.49
C THR A 55 -16.29 -6.22 8.57
N CYS A 56 -15.95 -6.37 7.28
CA CYS A 56 -16.77 -7.10 6.31
C CYS A 56 -16.91 -8.60 6.65
N VAL A 57 -15.82 -9.24 7.08
CA VAL A 57 -15.85 -10.66 7.50
C VAL A 57 -16.74 -10.83 8.73
N VAL A 58 -16.64 -9.93 9.71
CA VAL A 58 -17.47 -9.96 10.91
C VAL A 58 -18.95 -9.71 10.58
N LEU A 59 -19.27 -8.75 9.70
CA LEU A 59 -20.65 -8.47 9.28
C LEU A 59 -21.26 -9.60 8.44
N SER A 60 -20.46 -10.29 7.62
CA SER A 60 -20.88 -11.51 6.91
C SER A 60 -21.27 -12.61 7.89
N TRP A 61 -20.48 -12.81 8.94
CA TRP A 61 -20.77 -13.81 9.97
C TRP A 61 -22.03 -13.47 10.77
N ILE A 62 -22.18 -12.23 11.21
CA ILE A 62 -23.34 -11.77 11.99
C ILE A 62 -24.62 -11.84 11.15
N GLY A 63 -24.52 -11.60 9.85
CA GLY A 63 -25.65 -11.73 8.91
C GLY A 63 -26.27 -13.13 8.88
N VAL A 64 -25.53 -14.19 9.27
CA VAL A 64 -26.05 -15.57 9.35
C VAL A 64 -26.96 -15.76 10.57
N TRP A 65 -26.77 -14.98 11.64
CA TRP A 65 -27.48 -15.13 12.91
C TRP A 65 -28.78 -14.30 13.00
N LEU A 66 -29.07 -13.47 11.99
CA LEU A 66 -30.21 -12.55 12.02
C LEU A 66 -31.50 -13.23 11.51
N PRO A 67 -32.63 -13.17 12.25
CA PRO A 67 -33.90 -13.78 11.86
C PRO A 67 -34.50 -13.16 10.59
N GLU A 68 -35.36 -13.94 9.91
CA GLU A 68 -35.92 -13.68 8.57
C GLU A 68 -36.74 -12.38 8.46
N GLU A 69 -37.28 -11.90 9.58
CA GLU A 69 -38.12 -10.70 9.68
C GLU A 69 -37.41 -9.41 9.21
N PHE A 70 -36.08 -9.40 9.21
CA PHE A 70 -35.24 -8.28 8.76
C PHE A 70 -34.50 -8.57 7.44
N ALA A 71 -35.02 -9.44 6.57
CA ALA A 71 -34.39 -9.83 5.32
C ALA A 71 -33.98 -8.64 4.42
N THR A 72 -34.83 -7.60 4.32
CA THR A 72 -34.53 -6.38 3.56
C THR A 72 -33.28 -5.66 4.09
N GLY A 73 -33.12 -5.57 5.42
CA GLY A 73 -31.95 -4.94 6.04
C GLY A 73 -30.63 -5.67 5.74
N ARG A 74 -30.67 -7.01 5.64
CA ARG A 74 -29.50 -7.82 5.27
C ARG A 74 -29.03 -7.56 3.85
N ILE A 75 -29.96 -7.45 2.91
CA ILE A 75 -29.67 -7.21 1.49
C ILE A 75 -29.07 -5.81 1.31
N PHE A 76 -29.70 -4.78 1.89
CA PHE A 76 -29.19 -3.42 1.83
C PHE A 76 -27.83 -3.27 2.54
N GLY A 77 -27.66 -3.87 3.72
CA GLY A 77 -26.38 -3.85 4.43
C GLY A 77 -25.25 -4.51 3.63
N SER A 78 -25.51 -5.66 3.01
CA SER A 78 -24.53 -6.37 2.17
C SER A 78 -24.18 -5.57 0.91
N LEU A 79 -25.17 -4.92 0.29
CA LEU A 79 -24.96 -4.08 -0.89
C LEU A 79 -24.14 -2.82 -0.56
N THR A 80 -24.47 -2.13 0.54
CA THR A 80 -23.68 -0.98 1.01
C THR A 80 -22.25 -1.37 1.33
N LEU A 81 -22.05 -2.53 1.99
CA LEU A 81 -20.72 -3.06 2.29
C LEU A 81 -19.90 -3.31 1.01
N PHE A 82 -20.52 -3.91 -0.01
CA PHE A 82 -19.88 -4.14 -1.30
C PHE A 82 -19.51 -2.83 -2.02
N LEU A 83 -20.41 -1.84 -1.98
CA LEU A 83 -20.15 -0.51 -2.54
C LEU A 83 -19.01 0.21 -1.80
N THR A 84 -18.97 0.13 -0.47
CA THR A 84 -17.89 0.70 0.34
C THR A 84 -16.55 0.05 0.01
N LEU A 85 -16.49 -1.28 -0.05
CA LEU A 85 -15.29 -2.02 -0.46
C LEU A 85 -14.84 -1.62 -1.87
N SER A 86 -15.78 -1.47 -2.80
CA SER A 86 -15.49 -1.05 -4.18
C SER A 86 -14.92 0.36 -4.23
N ALA A 87 -15.48 1.31 -3.46
CA ALA A 87 -15.02 2.68 -3.34
C ALA A 87 -13.60 2.75 -2.73
N GLU A 88 -13.34 2.01 -1.65
CA GLU A 88 -12.02 1.95 -1.03
C GLU A 88 -10.99 1.29 -1.94
N SER A 89 -11.35 0.23 -2.67
CA SER A 89 -10.44 -0.40 -3.64
C SER A 89 -10.06 0.53 -4.77
N SER A 90 -10.98 1.42 -5.18
CA SER A 90 -10.73 2.45 -6.18
C SER A 90 -9.84 3.55 -5.62
N ALA A 91 -10.13 4.05 -4.41
CA ALA A 91 -9.30 5.03 -3.72
C ALA A 91 -7.87 4.51 -3.45
N ALA A 92 -7.71 3.22 -3.13
CA ALA A 92 -6.40 2.59 -2.97
C ALA A 92 -5.64 2.54 -4.30
N LYS A 93 -6.32 2.26 -5.42
CA LYS A 93 -5.70 2.25 -6.76
C LYS A 93 -5.27 3.65 -7.23
N GLU A 94 -5.95 4.71 -6.80
CA GLU A 94 -5.55 6.10 -7.13
C GLU A 94 -4.25 6.53 -6.42
N VAL A 95 -4.03 6.05 -5.19
CA VAL A 95 -2.82 6.39 -4.42
C VAL A 95 -1.60 5.61 -4.91
N LEU A 96 -1.79 4.43 -5.52
CA LEU A 96 -0.67 3.61 -6.01
C LEU A 96 -0.30 3.96 -7.46
N PRO A 97 1.00 4.04 -7.79
CA PRO A 97 1.42 4.20 -9.18
C PRO A 97 0.94 3.01 -10.01
N LYS A 98 0.30 3.32 -11.14
CA LYS A 98 -0.22 2.35 -12.10
C LYS A 98 0.93 1.53 -12.67
N VAL A 99 0.98 0.26 -12.29
CA VAL A 99 1.93 -0.71 -12.85
C VAL A 99 1.17 -1.77 -13.63
N SER A 100 1.81 -2.31 -14.67
CA SER A 100 1.19 -3.32 -15.55
C SER A 100 1.20 -4.74 -14.97
N TYR A 101 1.81 -4.96 -13.81
CA TYR A 101 1.85 -6.27 -13.16
C TYR A 101 0.89 -6.32 -11.97
N MET A 102 0.33 -7.50 -11.73
CA MET A 102 -0.40 -7.78 -10.49
C MET A 102 0.59 -7.70 -9.32
N LYS A 103 0.32 -6.79 -8.38
CA LYS A 103 1.01 -6.76 -7.09
C LYS A 103 0.39 -7.88 -6.25
N VAL A 104 1.12 -8.98 -6.07
CA VAL A 104 0.77 -10.10 -5.18
C VAL A 104 1.05 -9.71 -3.74
#